data_AF-A0A4V2XHH9-F1
#
_entry.id   AF-A0A4V2XHH9-F1
#
_cell.length_a   1.000
_cell.length_b   1.000
_cell.length_c   1.000
_cell.angle_alpha   90.00
_cell.angle_beta   90.00
_cell.angle_gamma   90.00
#
_symmetry.space_group_name_H-M   'P 1'
#
loop_
_entity.id
_entity.type
_entity.pdbx_description
1 polymer ?
#
loop_
_entity_poly.entity_id
_entity_poly.type
_entity_poly.pdbx_seq_one_letter_code
_entity_poly.pdbx_strand_id
1 'polypeptide(L)' 'MSQDELLALPTTVSVETAARAIGLGRTRAYQLARQGQFPCKVIRIGASYRVVTADLLRLLGLEPN' A
#
# COMPACT_ATOMS: atom_id res chain seq x y z
N MET A 1 6.17 -11.27 -2.74
CA MET A 1 6.20 -10.79 -1.35
C MET A 1 5.44 -11.84 -0.55
N SER A 2 6.01 -12.31 0.56
CA SER A 2 5.40 -13.32 1.43
C SER A 2 4.51 -12.69 2.50
N GLN A 3 3.76 -13.51 3.25
CA GLN A 3 2.91 -13.06 4.34
C GLN A 3 3.71 -12.49 5.52
N ASP A 4 4.79 -13.18 5.94
CA ASP A 4 5.70 -12.66 6.98
C ASP A 4 6.29 -11.29 6.60
N GLU A 5 6.67 -11.11 5.34
CA GLU A 5 7.17 -9.81 4.86
C GLU A 5 6.12 -8.70 4.96
N LEU A 6 4.83 -9.02 4.82
CA LEU A 6 3.72 -8.05 4.95
C LEU A 6 3.46 -7.68 6.41
N LEU A 7 3.52 -8.65 7.32
CA LEU A 7 3.31 -8.43 8.75
C LEU A 7 4.46 -7.67 9.40
N ALA A 8 5.68 -7.76 8.84
CA ALA A 8 6.85 -7.01 9.29
C ALA A 8 6.91 -5.56 8.76
N LEU A 9 5.93 -5.11 7.98
CA LEU A 9 5.96 -3.78 7.39
C LEU A 9 5.84 -2.67 8.45
N PRO A 10 6.51 -1.52 8.25
CA PRO A 10 6.31 -0.34 9.10
C PRO A 10 4.88 0.18 8.97
N THR A 11 4.47 1.10 9.85
CA THR A 11 3.11 1.69 9.88
C THR A 11 2.65 2.24 8.53
N THR A 12 3.59 2.69 7.68
CA THR A 12 3.31 3.08 6.30
C THR A 12 4.40 2.60 5.34
N VAL A 13 4.00 2.19 4.15
CA VAL A 13 4.90 1.77 3.07
C VAL A 13 4.79 2.68 1.85
N SER A 14 5.69 2.51 0.88
CA SER A 14 5.58 3.22 -0.40
C SER A 14 4.39 2.69 -1.23
N VAL A 15 3.89 3.51 -2.15
CA VAL A 15 2.88 3.07 -3.14
C VAL A 15 3.40 1.90 -3.98
N GLU A 16 4.69 1.88 -4.32
CA GLU A 16 5.30 0.79 -5.08
C GLU A 16 5.31 -0.52 -4.30
N THR A 17 5.64 -0.48 -3.00
CA THR A 17 5.59 -1.64 -2.11
C THR A 17 4.17 -2.20 -2.00
N ALA A 18 3.19 -1.34 -1.74
CA ALA A 18 1.79 -1.75 -1.66
C ALA A 18 1.28 -2.30 -3.00
N ALA A 19 1.65 -1.66 -4.12
CA ALA A 19 1.28 -2.12 -5.46
C ALA A 19 1.81 -3.52 -5.74
N ARG A 20 3.07 -3.81 -5.37
CA ARG A 20 3.65 -5.14 -5.50
C ARG A 20 2.88 -6.19 -4.69
N ALA A 21 2.42 -5.84 -3.50
CA ALA A 21 1.64 -6.75 -2.65
C ALA A 21 0.28 -7.13 -3.29
N ILE A 22 -0.33 -6.23 -4.05
CA ILE A 22 -1.64 -6.45 -4.71
C ILE A 22 -1.53 -6.77 -6.21
N GLY A 23 -0.34 -7.04 -6.74
CA GLY A 23 -0.14 -7.38 -8.15
C GLY A 23 -0.33 -6.22 -9.14
N LEU A 24 -0.19 -4.98 -8.69
CA LEU A 24 -0.36 -3.77 -9.51
C LEU A 24 0.98 -3.23 -10.02
N GLY A 25 1.04 -2.86 -11.30
CA GLY A 25 2.21 -2.20 -11.88
C GLY A 25 2.43 -0.78 -11.33
N ARG A 26 3.70 -0.39 -11.16
CA ARG A 26 4.12 0.90 -10.57
C ARG A 26 3.41 2.12 -11.20
N THR A 27 3.36 2.21 -12.52
CA THR A 27 2.75 3.36 -13.22
C THR A 27 1.27 3.52 -12.86
N ARG A 28 0.50 2.43 -12.92
CA ARG A 28 -0.93 2.44 -12.58
C ARG A 28 -1.16 2.73 -11.11
N ALA A 29 -0.29 2.22 -10.24
CA ALA A 29 -0.34 2.49 -8.81
C ALA A 29 -0.21 3.98 -8.49
N TYR A 30 0.78 4.67 -9.06
CA TYR A 30 0.95 6.11 -8.85
C TYR A 30 -0.16 6.95 -9.51
N GLN A 31 -0.71 6.52 -10.65
CA GLN A 31 -1.88 7.15 -11.27
C GLN A 31 -3.08 7.11 -10.33
N LEU A 32 -3.42 5.92 -9.80
CA LEU A 32 -4.52 5.74 -8.86
C LEU A 32 -4.28 6.52 -7.56
N ALA A 33 -3.06 6.51 -7.02
CA ALA A 33 -2.70 7.28 -5.83
C ALA A 33 -2.90 8.80 -6.05
N ARG A 34 -2.50 9.33 -7.21
CA ARG A 34 -2.70 10.75 -7.57
C ARG A 34 -4.17 11.10 -7.79
N GLN A 35 -4.98 10.16 -8.25
CA GLN A 35 -6.41 10.32 -8.46
C GLN A 35 -7.25 10.07 -7.20
N GLY A 36 -6.64 9.66 -6.09
CA GLY A 36 -7.36 9.27 -4.87
C GLY A 36 -8.14 7.96 -5.01
N GLN A 37 -7.79 7.12 -5.99
CA GLN A 37 -8.49 5.87 -6.34
C GLN A 37 -7.64 4.62 -6.04
N PHE A 38 -6.53 4.77 -5.31
CA PHE A 38 -5.75 3.62 -4.88
C PHE A 38 -6.59 2.79 -3.89
N PRO A 39 -6.56 1.44 -3.93
CA PRO A 39 -7.45 0.59 -3.15
C PRO A 39 -7.16 0.59 -1.65
N CYS A 40 -6.09 1.27 -1.23
CA CYS A 40 -5.76 1.48 0.18
C CYS A 40 -5.67 2.97 0.49
N LYS A 41 -5.81 3.34 1.75
CA LYS A 41 -5.59 4.72 2.23
C LYS A 41 -4.18 5.19 1.91
N VAL A 42 -4.10 6.22 1.05
CA VAL A 42 -2.86 6.91 0.70
C VAL A 42 -2.77 8.25 1.42
N ILE A 43 -1.63 8.50 2.05
CA ILE A 43 -1.27 9.76 2.68
C ILE A 43 -0.18 10.42 1.83
N ARG A 44 -0.36 11.70 1.51
CA ARG A 44 0.67 12.50 0.83
C ARG A 44 1.52 13.24 1.86
N ILE A 45 2.82 12.97 1.88
CA ILE A 45 3.81 13.63 2.74
C ILE A 45 4.80 14.36 1.84
N GLY A 46 4.60 15.68 1.70
CA GLY A 46 5.32 16.50 0.72
C GLY A 46 5.13 15.99 -0.71
N ALA A 47 6.24 15.57 -1.34
CA ALA A 47 6.26 14.99 -2.68
C ALA A 47 6.01 13.47 -2.71
N SER A 48 5.99 12.81 -1.55
CA SER A 48 5.86 11.35 -1.46
C SER A 48 4.44 10.89 -1.19
N TYR A 49 4.07 9.75 -1.76
CA TYR A 49 2.85 9.02 -1.41
C TYR A 49 3.20 7.81 -0.53
N ARG A 50 2.46 7.66 0.56
CA ARG A 50 2.60 6.56 1.53
C ARG A 50 1.27 5.84 1.68
N VAL A 51 1.30 4.52 1.69
CA VAL A 51 0.13 3.67 1.92
C VAL A 51 0.11 3.26 3.39
N VAL A 52 -1.05 3.36 4.02
CA VAL A 52 -1.25 2.87 5.39
C VAL A 52 -1.23 1.35 5.39
N THR A 53 -0.27 0.75 6.09
CA THR A 53 -0.07 -0.70 6.10
C THR A 53 -1.28 -1.44 6.68
N ALA A 54 -1.93 -0.90 7.72
CA ALA A 54 -3.15 -1.49 8.26
C ALA A 54 -4.27 -1.63 7.21
N ASP A 55 -4.41 -0.64 6.32
CA ASP A 55 -5.44 -0.71 5.28
C ASP A 55 -5.06 -1.71 4.17
N LEU A 56 -3.75 -1.84 3.90
CA LEU A 56 -3.23 -2.86 2.99
C LEU A 56 -3.42 -4.28 3.55
N LEU A 57 -3.16 -4.49 4.84
CA LEU A 57 -3.40 -5.78 5.51
C LEU A 57 -4.88 -6.14 5.48
N ARG A 58 -5.78 -5.17 5.75
CA ARG A 58 -7.23 -5.34 5.61
C ARG A 58 -7.63 -5.77 4.21
N LEU A 59 -7.14 -5.07 3.20
CA LEU A 59 -7.43 -5.39 1.81
C LEU A 59 -7.00 -6.82 1.45
N LEU A 60 -5.89 -7.29 2.02
CA LEU A 60 -5.32 -8.62 1.77
C LEU A 60 -5.91 -9.71 2.70
N GLY A 61 -6.78 -9.36 3.65
CA GLY A 61 -7.32 -10.30 4.64
C GLY A 61 -6.29 -10.76 5.68
N LEU A 62 -5.29 -9.94 5.97
CA LEU A 62 -4.15 -10.23 6.84
C LEU A 62 -4.15 -9.41 8.14
N GLU A 63 -5.32 -8.90 8.56
CA GLU A 63 -5.45 -8.13 9.79
C GLU A 63 -5.00 -9.00 10.98
N PRO A 64 -4.08 -8.54 11.84
CA PRO A 64 -3.83 -9.17 13.12
C PRO A 64 -5.11 -9.06 13.98
N ASN A 65 -5.53 -10.19 14.54
CA ASN A 65 -6.70 -10.29 15.42
C ASN A 65 -6.42 -9.65 16.79
#